data_AF-A0A0L6ZAE3-F1
#
_entry.id   AF-A0A0L6ZAE3-F1
#
_cell.length_a   1.000
_cell.length_b   1.000
_cell.length_c   1.000
_cell.angle_alpha   90.00
_cell.angle_beta   90.00
_cell.angle_gamma   90.00
#
_symmetry.space_group_name_H-M   'P 1'
#
loop_
_entity.id
_entity.type
_entity.pdbx_description
1 polymer ?
#
loop_
_entity_poly.entity_id
_entity_poly.type
_entity_poly.pdbx_seq_one_letter_code
_entity_poly.pdbx_strand_id
1 'polypeptide(L)'
;MNISFIGAGKVGCSLGKYFLNKGVNIKGYYSRTLRSAYEASEFTNSLAYDNLRDLINNSDTIFITVPDDSISDIWQKISSLDLNDKIICHTSGSVSSEIFSNINNSGAFGYSIHPMFPFSDKFNSYKYLENAYFSIEGSAKCLNYLCGFFENLGNRVIKIDSTKKSTYHLANVVVSNLVLPLLDLGCSYLEECNIDKENAIKALFPLIQGNIDNIRKKGFVNSVTGPIERCDLGTIKSHVKVIKSEDLELYRLLSKNLLELSKVKNPGRDYKKLEEYLQGGF
;
A
#
# COMPACT_ATOMS: atom_id res chain seq x y z
N MET A 1 0.15 23.57 -10.31
CA MET A 1 -1.07 22.79 -10.04
C MET A 1 -1.78 23.39 -8.86
N ASN A 2 -3.09 23.52 -8.97
CA ASN A 2 -4.04 23.93 -7.95
C ASN A 2 -4.88 22.70 -7.61
N ILE A 3 -4.51 22.04 -6.52
CA ILE A 3 -5.04 20.72 -6.15
C ILE A 3 -6.18 20.87 -5.15
N SER A 4 -7.28 20.17 -5.40
CA SER A 4 -8.30 19.91 -4.39
C SER A 4 -8.56 18.43 -4.18
N PHE A 5 -9.13 18.09 -3.03
CA PHE A 5 -9.43 16.72 -2.65
C PHE A 5 -10.94 16.51 -2.45
N ILE A 6 -11.47 15.45 -3.03
CA ILE A 6 -12.77 14.88 -2.70
C ILE A 6 -12.52 13.67 -1.81
N GLY A 7 -12.73 13.83 -0.51
CA GLY A 7 -12.47 12.82 0.52
C GLY A 7 -11.40 13.25 1.52
N ALA A 8 -11.83 13.78 2.67
CA ALA A 8 -10.96 14.25 3.75
C ALA A 8 -10.54 13.14 4.74
N GLY A 9 -10.16 11.97 4.20
CA GLY A 9 -9.69 10.80 4.96
C GLY A 9 -8.18 10.78 5.17
N LYS A 10 -7.64 9.64 5.62
CA LYS A 10 -6.19 9.50 5.91
C LYS A 10 -5.32 9.82 4.70
N VAL A 11 -5.68 9.32 3.52
CA VAL A 11 -4.94 9.56 2.27
C VAL A 11 -5.02 11.03 1.85
N GLY A 12 -6.23 11.60 1.75
CA GLY A 12 -6.42 12.99 1.31
C GLY A 12 -5.76 14.03 2.22
N CYS A 13 -5.85 13.85 3.55
CA CYS A 13 -5.15 14.72 4.50
C CYS A 13 -3.63 14.57 4.41
N SER A 14 -3.13 13.34 4.25
CA SER A 14 -1.69 13.09 4.18
C SER A 14 -1.08 13.62 2.90
N LEU A 15 -1.71 13.38 1.74
CA LEU A 15 -1.26 13.89 0.45
C LEU A 15 -1.31 15.41 0.42
N GLY A 16 -2.42 16.03 0.82
CA GLY A 16 -2.51 17.48 0.78
C GLY A 16 -1.53 18.16 1.72
N LYS A 17 -1.27 17.61 2.92
CA LYS A 17 -0.22 18.17 3.80
C LYS A 17 1.18 17.99 3.22
N TYR A 18 1.46 16.82 2.64
CA TYR A 18 2.74 16.58 1.98
C TYR A 18 2.97 17.53 0.80
N PHE A 19 1.97 17.69 -0.06
CA PHE A 19 2.00 18.61 -1.19
C PHE A 19 2.16 20.07 -0.75
N LEU A 20 1.42 20.51 0.29
CA LEU A 20 1.59 21.83 0.87
C LEU A 20 3.03 22.06 1.36
N ASN A 21 3.60 21.10 2.10
CA ASN A 21 4.97 21.20 2.61
C ASN A 21 6.02 21.24 1.47
N LYS A 22 5.66 20.76 0.27
CA LYS A 22 6.47 20.84 -0.94
C LYS A 22 6.14 22.06 -1.82
N GLY A 23 5.36 23.00 -1.31
CA GLY A 23 5.04 24.27 -1.98
C GLY A 23 3.95 24.16 -3.04
N VAL A 24 3.19 23.06 -3.09
CA VAL A 24 2.07 22.89 -4.02
C VAL A 24 0.83 23.59 -3.47
N ASN A 25 0.10 24.27 -4.34
CA ASN A 25 -1.09 25.01 -3.94
C ASN A 25 -2.28 24.08 -3.68
N ILE A 26 -2.71 23.99 -2.43
CA ILE A 26 -3.90 23.23 -2.01
C ILE A 26 -5.08 24.19 -1.92
N LYS A 27 -6.05 24.00 -2.80
CA LYS A 27 -7.25 24.84 -2.88
C LYS A 27 -8.25 24.47 -1.82
N GLY A 28 -8.47 23.17 -1.61
CA GLY A 28 -9.31 22.74 -0.50
C GLY A 28 -9.84 21.32 -0.58
N TYR A 29 -10.85 21.08 0.26
CA TYR A 29 -11.43 19.78 0.50
C TYR A 29 -12.95 19.82 0.39
N TYR A 30 -13.52 18.81 -0.25
CA TYR A 30 -14.91 18.42 -0.07
C TYR A 30 -14.95 17.04 0.59
N SER A 31 -15.91 16.81 1.46
CA SER A 31 -16.14 15.51 2.08
C SER A 31 -17.62 15.32 2.38
N ARG A 32 -18.03 14.06 2.57
CA ARG A 32 -19.42 13.71 2.91
C ARG A 32 -19.93 14.45 4.15
N THR A 33 -19.04 14.74 5.10
CA THR A 33 -19.34 15.60 6.24
C THR A 33 -18.50 16.87 6.15
N LEU A 34 -19.16 18.02 6.28
CA LEU A 34 -18.51 19.32 6.23
C LEU A 34 -17.43 19.46 7.32
N ARG A 35 -17.67 18.90 8.51
CA ARG A 35 -16.68 18.82 9.59
C ARG A 35 -15.36 18.20 9.16
N SER A 36 -15.40 17.09 8.41
CA SER A 36 -14.16 16.45 7.95
C SER A 36 -13.42 17.30 6.91
N ALA A 37 -14.14 18.01 6.05
CA ALA A 37 -13.54 18.96 5.12
C ALA A 37 -12.86 20.12 5.86
N TYR A 38 -13.52 20.70 6.88
CA TYR A 38 -12.94 21.74 7.74
C TYR A 38 -11.68 21.27 8.46
N GLU A 39 -11.70 20.11 9.13
CA GLU A 39 -10.50 19.59 9.82
C GLU A 39 -9.31 19.42 8.87
N ALA A 40 -9.56 18.97 7.63
CA ALA A 40 -8.51 18.84 6.64
C ALA A 40 -8.02 20.19 6.13
N SER A 41 -8.94 21.13 5.87
CA SER A 41 -8.62 22.45 5.36
C SER A 41 -7.82 23.29 6.36
N GLU A 42 -8.15 23.21 7.65
CA GLU A 42 -7.36 23.81 8.73
C GLU A 42 -5.94 23.24 8.76
N PHE A 43 -5.82 21.91 8.66
CA PHE A 43 -4.53 21.22 8.68
C PHE A 43 -3.61 21.62 7.52
N THR A 44 -4.20 21.96 6.37
CA THR A 44 -3.47 22.35 5.14
C THR A 44 -3.53 23.84 4.82
N ASN A 45 -4.10 24.68 5.69
CA ASN A 45 -4.33 26.10 5.44
C ASN A 45 -4.98 26.37 4.06
N SER A 46 -6.10 25.69 3.79
CA SER A 46 -6.84 25.76 2.53
C SER A 46 -8.35 25.94 2.79
N LEU A 47 -9.18 25.82 1.75
CA LEU A 47 -10.64 25.96 1.89
C LEU A 47 -11.34 24.63 2.22
N ALA A 48 -12.48 24.74 2.90
CA ALA A 48 -13.47 23.67 2.98
C ALA A 48 -14.64 24.04 2.05
N TYR A 49 -14.95 23.17 1.10
CA TYR A 49 -16.06 23.34 0.17
C TYR A 49 -17.29 22.59 0.67
N ASP A 50 -18.43 23.26 0.63
CA ASP A 50 -19.75 22.69 0.93
C ASP A 50 -20.37 21.95 -0.28
N ASN A 51 -19.89 22.25 -1.49
CA ASN A 51 -20.36 21.65 -2.73
C ASN A 51 -19.21 21.33 -3.72
N LEU A 52 -19.46 20.35 -4.60
CA LEU A 52 -18.47 19.88 -5.57
C LEU A 52 -18.18 20.88 -6.69
N ARG A 53 -19.17 21.72 -7.07
CA ARG A 53 -19.04 22.68 -8.17
C ARG A 53 -17.99 23.74 -7.85
N ASP A 54 -18.05 24.32 -6.65
CA ASP A 54 -17.10 25.34 -6.25
C ASP A 54 -15.68 24.78 -6.09
N LEU A 55 -15.55 23.55 -5.59
CA LEU A 55 -14.25 22.86 -5.56
C LEU A 55 -13.66 22.72 -6.96
N ILE A 56 -14.46 22.26 -7.92
CA ILE A 56 -14.03 22.02 -9.30
C ILE A 56 -13.66 23.32 -10.02
N ASN A 57 -14.44 24.37 -9.84
CA ASN A 57 -14.19 25.68 -10.45
C ASN A 57 -12.86 26.30 -9.98
N ASN A 58 -12.46 26.02 -8.74
CA ASN A 58 -11.23 26.57 -8.15
C ASN A 58 -9.97 25.71 -8.38
N SER A 59 -10.09 24.57 -9.06
CA SER A 59 -9.02 23.57 -9.16
C SER A 59 -8.72 23.18 -10.61
N ASP A 60 -7.44 22.91 -10.88
CA ASP A 60 -7.00 22.29 -12.15
C ASP A 60 -6.83 20.77 -12.01
N THR A 61 -6.59 20.30 -10.78
CA THR A 61 -6.37 18.89 -10.47
C THR A 61 -7.21 18.47 -9.28
N ILE A 62 -7.96 17.38 -9.41
CA ILE A 62 -8.87 16.88 -8.38
C ILE A 62 -8.44 15.46 -7.99
N PHE A 63 -8.12 15.27 -6.71
CA PHE A 63 -7.84 13.95 -6.14
C PHE A 63 -9.08 13.40 -5.42
N ILE A 64 -9.60 12.30 -5.93
CA ILE A 64 -10.67 11.51 -5.33
C ILE A 64 -10.02 10.49 -4.38
N THR A 65 -10.10 10.77 -3.08
CA THR A 65 -9.51 10.01 -1.97
C THR A 65 -10.57 9.42 -1.05
N VAL A 66 -11.65 8.90 -1.66
CA VAL A 66 -12.74 8.16 -1.01
C VAL A 66 -12.49 6.64 -1.08
N PRO A 67 -13.26 5.80 -0.36
CA PRO A 67 -13.21 4.35 -0.54
C PRO A 67 -13.42 3.94 -2.00
N ASP A 68 -12.78 2.84 -2.42
CA ASP A 68 -12.76 2.37 -3.81
C ASP A 68 -14.17 2.29 -4.42
N ASP A 69 -15.13 1.71 -3.70
CA ASP A 69 -16.52 1.54 -4.15
C ASP A 69 -17.26 2.87 -4.35
N SER A 70 -16.79 3.96 -3.74
CA SER A 70 -17.40 5.29 -3.87
C SER A 70 -16.82 6.11 -5.01
N ILE A 71 -15.76 5.66 -5.69
CA ILE A 71 -15.09 6.44 -6.74
C ILE A 71 -16.05 6.66 -7.92
N SER A 72 -16.76 5.61 -8.37
CA SER A 72 -17.73 5.72 -9.47
C SER A 72 -18.87 6.69 -9.15
N ASP A 73 -19.41 6.64 -7.94
CA ASP A 73 -20.50 7.53 -7.51
C ASP A 73 -20.06 8.99 -7.48
N ILE A 74 -18.83 9.27 -7.03
CA ILE A 74 -18.26 10.62 -7.08
C ILE A 74 -18.05 11.05 -8.52
N TRP A 75 -17.52 10.17 -9.39
CA TRP A 75 -17.34 10.47 -10.80
C TRP A 75 -18.65 10.86 -11.48
N GLN A 76 -19.72 10.08 -11.28
CA GLN A 76 -21.05 10.38 -11.82
C GLN A 76 -21.55 11.76 -11.40
N LYS A 77 -21.35 12.16 -10.13
CA LYS A 77 -21.75 13.47 -9.61
C LYS A 77 -20.99 14.65 -10.22
N ILE A 78 -19.74 14.46 -10.65
CA ILE A 78 -18.90 15.54 -11.17
C ILE A 78 -18.80 15.55 -12.70
N SER A 79 -19.06 14.41 -13.36
CA SER A 79 -18.91 14.25 -14.82
C SER A 79 -19.78 15.18 -15.66
N SER A 80 -20.89 15.69 -15.08
CA SER A 80 -21.78 16.66 -15.72
C SER A 80 -21.39 18.12 -15.49
N LEU A 81 -20.31 18.38 -14.75
CA LEU A 81 -19.78 19.74 -14.52
C LEU A 81 -18.75 20.08 -15.60
N ASP A 82 -18.32 21.35 -15.64
CA ASP A 82 -17.26 21.78 -16.55
C ASP A 82 -15.90 21.26 -16.07
N LEU A 83 -15.42 20.21 -16.73
CA LEU A 83 -14.15 19.56 -16.44
C LEU A 83 -13.09 19.77 -17.54
N ASN A 84 -13.31 20.73 -18.45
CA ASN A 84 -12.40 20.98 -19.56
C ASN A 84 -10.96 21.21 -19.07
N ASP A 85 -10.03 20.46 -19.64
CA ASP A 85 -8.59 20.44 -19.34
C ASP A 85 -8.23 20.09 -17.88
N LYS A 86 -9.18 19.60 -17.07
CA LYS A 86 -8.92 19.20 -15.68
C LYS A 86 -8.31 17.81 -15.60
N ILE A 87 -7.44 17.63 -14.62
CA ILE A 87 -6.86 16.33 -14.25
C ILE A 87 -7.70 15.73 -13.12
N ILE A 88 -8.28 14.55 -13.36
CA ILE A 88 -9.07 13.81 -12.38
C ILE A 88 -8.27 12.57 -11.96
N CYS A 89 -7.92 12.49 -10.69
CA CYS A 89 -7.13 11.42 -10.12
C CYS A 89 -7.93 10.67 -9.07
N HIS A 90 -7.77 9.36 -8.96
CA HIS A 90 -8.07 8.64 -7.72
C HIS A 90 -6.82 7.96 -7.15
N THR A 91 -6.89 7.53 -5.89
CA THR A 91 -5.72 6.96 -5.19
C THR A 91 -5.78 5.46 -4.92
N SER A 92 -6.86 4.78 -5.34
CA SER A 92 -6.95 3.32 -5.25
C SER A 92 -5.78 2.61 -5.96
N GLY A 93 -5.18 1.64 -5.26
CA GLY A 93 -4.20 0.74 -5.83
C GLY A 93 -4.83 -0.34 -6.73
N SER A 94 -6.12 -0.66 -6.54
CA SER A 94 -6.82 -1.79 -7.16
C SER A 94 -7.66 -1.39 -8.38
N VAL A 95 -8.24 -0.19 -8.35
CA VAL A 95 -9.10 0.34 -9.40
C VAL A 95 -8.24 0.97 -10.51
N SER A 96 -8.68 0.84 -11.75
CA SER A 96 -8.08 1.52 -12.91
C SER A 96 -8.75 2.88 -13.15
N SER A 97 -7.99 3.82 -13.72
CA SER A 97 -8.47 5.10 -14.25
C SER A 97 -9.63 4.97 -15.25
N GLU A 98 -9.82 3.79 -15.86
CA GLU A 98 -10.98 3.46 -16.70
C GLU A 98 -12.34 3.60 -15.97
N ILE A 99 -12.35 3.62 -14.63
CA ILE A 99 -13.55 3.91 -13.83
C ILE A 99 -14.18 5.27 -14.18
N PHE A 100 -13.39 6.20 -14.70
CA PHE A 100 -13.87 7.47 -15.24
C PHE A 100 -14.50 7.29 -16.62
N SER A 101 -15.63 6.58 -16.65
CA SER A 101 -16.37 6.29 -17.87
C SER A 101 -16.75 7.58 -18.62
N ASN A 102 -16.62 7.54 -19.96
CA ASN A 102 -16.93 8.66 -20.85
C ASN A 102 -16.19 9.98 -20.54
N ILE A 103 -15.04 9.94 -19.86
CA ILE A 103 -14.28 11.14 -19.48
C ILE A 103 -13.88 12.02 -20.68
N ASN A 104 -13.72 11.45 -21.87
CA ASN A 104 -13.43 12.22 -23.08
C ASN A 104 -14.56 13.22 -23.42
N ASN A 105 -15.82 12.93 -23.03
CA ASN A 105 -16.95 13.81 -23.28
C ASN A 105 -16.95 15.03 -22.34
N SER A 106 -16.23 14.97 -21.21
CA SER A 106 -16.13 16.09 -20.26
C SER A 106 -14.88 16.96 -20.47
N GLY A 107 -14.06 16.65 -21.48
CA GLY A 107 -12.80 17.36 -21.76
C GLY A 107 -11.71 17.16 -20.71
N ALA A 108 -11.87 16.20 -19.80
CA ALA A 108 -10.95 15.95 -18.69
C ALA A 108 -9.99 14.79 -18.98
N PHE A 109 -8.99 14.62 -18.11
CA PHE A 109 -8.00 13.54 -18.20
C PHE A 109 -7.96 12.73 -16.90
N GLY A 110 -8.26 11.43 -17.01
CA GLY A 110 -8.36 10.50 -15.88
C GLY A 110 -7.07 9.78 -15.56
N TYR A 111 -6.77 9.63 -14.26
CA TYR A 111 -5.59 8.94 -13.75
C TYR A 111 -5.87 8.15 -12.47
N SER A 112 -5.13 7.05 -12.31
CA SER A 112 -4.95 6.42 -11.01
C SER A 112 -3.54 6.68 -10.51
N ILE A 113 -3.44 7.26 -9.31
CA ILE A 113 -2.19 7.66 -8.68
C ILE A 113 -2.16 7.07 -7.28
N HIS A 114 -1.58 5.89 -7.13
CA HIS A 114 -1.52 5.18 -5.85
C HIS A 114 -0.17 5.43 -5.15
N PRO A 115 -0.15 6.15 -4.02
CA PRO A 115 0.99 6.14 -3.10
C PRO A 115 1.17 4.74 -2.50
N MET A 116 2.31 4.10 -2.76
CA MET A 116 2.67 2.80 -2.19
C MET A 116 3.06 2.95 -0.72
N PHE A 117 2.07 3.23 0.13
CA PHE A 117 2.27 3.55 1.54
C PHE A 117 1.06 3.12 2.42
N PRO A 118 1.28 2.46 3.57
CA PRO A 118 0.20 2.08 4.47
C PRO A 118 -0.23 3.26 5.35
N PHE A 119 -1.24 4.03 4.91
CA PHE A 119 -1.78 5.14 5.67
C PHE A 119 -2.49 4.67 6.95
N SER A 120 -1.82 4.80 8.10
CA SER A 120 -2.36 4.41 9.41
C SER A 120 -2.98 5.58 10.17
N ASP A 121 -2.46 6.80 9.99
CA ASP A 121 -2.85 7.99 10.74
C ASP A 121 -3.22 9.18 9.82
N LYS A 122 -4.28 9.90 10.17
CA LYS A 122 -4.84 10.99 9.35
C LYS A 122 -3.92 12.21 9.27
N PHE A 123 -3.15 12.51 10.32
CA PHE A 123 -2.41 13.76 10.47
C PHE A 123 -0.90 13.55 10.65
N ASN A 124 -0.39 12.32 10.59
CA ASN A 124 1.03 12.02 10.75
C ASN A 124 1.63 11.20 9.61
N SER A 125 0.83 10.46 8.84
CA SER A 125 1.36 9.61 7.75
C SER A 125 2.13 10.42 6.69
N TYR A 126 1.80 11.71 6.50
CA TYR A 126 2.48 12.60 5.55
C TYR A 126 3.99 12.72 5.78
N LYS A 127 4.47 12.54 7.03
CA LYS A 127 5.88 12.70 7.41
C LYS A 127 6.81 11.70 6.72
N TYR A 128 6.26 10.59 6.23
CA TYR A 128 7.02 9.50 5.62
C TYR A 128 6.84 9.42 4.10
N LEU A 129 5.95 10.25 3.52
CA LEU A 129 5.62 10.19 2.10
C LEU A 129 6.77 10.56 1.16
N GLU A 130 7.79 11.27 1.66
CA GLU A 130 8.99 11.56 0.87
C GLU A 130 9.72 10.29 0.42
N ASN A 131 9.62 9.21 1.19
CA ASN A 131 10.24 7.92 0.86
C ASN A 131 9.29 6.99 0.08
N ALA A 132 8.04 7.40 -0.14
CA ALA A 132 7.06 6.58 -0.83
C ALA A 132 7.28 6.60 -2.34
N TYR A 133 7.05 5.47 -2.98
CA TYR A 133 6.87 5.39 -4.43
C TYR A 133 5.43 5.72 -4.77
N PHE A 134 5.22 6.31 -5.94
CA PHE A 134 3.90 6.52 -6.52
C PHE A 134 3.77 5.70 -7.79
N SER A 135 2.71 4.90 -7.88
CA SER A 135 2.35 4.30 -9.16
C SER A 135 1.37 5.16 -9.92
N ILE A 136 1.54 5.31 -11.22
CA ILE A 136 0.66 6.11 -12.08
C ILE A 136 0.26 5.34 -13.33
N GLU A 137 -1.03 5.40 -13.65
CA GLU A 137 -1.60 5.00 -14.94
C GLU A 137 -2.78 5.93 -15.31
N GLY A 138 -3.06 6.06 -16.61
CA GLY A 138 -4.13 6.94 -17.11
C GLY A 138 -3.87 7.45 -18.51
N SER A 139 -4.55 8.54 -18.88
CA SER A 139 -4.44 9.15 -20.21
C SER A 139 -3.00 9.50 -20.58
N ALA A 140 -2.61 9.25 -21.84
CA ALA A 140 -1.28 9.61 -22.33
C ALA A 140 -0.99 11.12 -22.29
N LYS A 141 -2.04 11.97 -22.27
CA LYS A 141 -1.93 13.43 -22.43
C LYS A 141 -1.09 14.10 -21.34
N CYS A 142 -1.31 13.78 -20.06
CA CYS A 142 -0.61 14.38 -18.92
C CYS A 142 0.22 13.38 -18.12
N LEU A 143 0.35 12.13 -18.57
CA LEU A 143 1.07 11.09 -17.84
C LEU A 143 2.52 11.49 -17.52
N ASN A 144 3.28 11.95 -18.52
CA ASN A 144 4.68 12.37 -18.32
C ASN A 144 4.79 13.61 -17.43
N TYR A 145 3.84 14.54 -17.54
CA TYR A 145 3.77 15.72 -16.68
C TYR A 145 3.55 15.31 -15.21
N LEU A 146 2.62 14.38 -14.95
CA LEU A 146 2.35 13.88 -13.60
C LEU A 146 3.55 13.09 -13.04
N CYS A 147 4.22 12.26 -13.84
CA CYS A 147 5.46 11.61 -13.41
C CYS A 147 6.51 12.65 -12.99
N GLY A 148 6.78 13.64 -13.84
CA GLY A 148 7.72 14.71 -13.53
C GLY A 148 7.31 15.56 -12.33
N PHE A 149 6.00 15.76 -12.11
CA PHE A 149 5.48 16.44 -10.92
C PHE A 149 5.91 15.70 -9.63
N PHE A 150 5.64 14.40 -9.51
CA PHE A 150 6.04 13.64 -8.31
C PHE A 150 7.56 13.50 -8.17
N GLU A 151 8.29 13.33 -9.27
CA GLU A 151 9.76 13.32 -9.27
C GLU A 151 10.35 14.63 -8.72
N ASN A 152 9.77 15.78 -9.09
CA ASN A 152 10.17 17.09 -8.57
C ASN A 152 9.85 17.26 -7.07
N LEU A 153 8.88 16.52 -6.51
CA LEU A 153 8.66 16.48 -5.06
C LEU A 153 9.70 15.63 -4.32
N GLY A 154 10.53 14.88 -5.05
CA GLY A 154 11.54 13.94 -4.54
C GLY A 154 11.08 12.49 -4.52
N ASN A 155 9.88 12.19 -5.04
CA ASN A 155 9.36 10.82 -5.07
C ASN A 155 9.85 10.04 -6.28
N ARG A 156 9.82 8.72 -6.14
CA ARG A 156 10.04 7.81 -7.28
C ARG A 156 8.69 7.41 -7.86
N VAL A 157 8.62 7.32 -9.19
CA VAL A 157 7.38 7.01 -9.90
C VAL A 157 7.51 5.71 -10.67
N ILE A 158 6.46 4.90 -10.65
CA ILE A 158 6.34 3.66 -11.43
C ILE A 158 5.13 3.80 -12.34
N LYS A 159 5.32 3.65 -13.65
CA LYS A 159 4.20 3.54 -14.59
C LYS A 159 3.70 2.10 -14.59
N ILE A 160 2.39 1.92 -14.54
CA ILE A 160 1.77 0.60 -14.51
C ILE A 160 0.80 0.46 -15.67
N ASP A 161 0.72 -0.74 -16.24
CA ASP A 161 -0.32 -1.09 -17.19
C ASP A 161 -1.67 -1.23 -16.46
N SER A 162 -2.73 -0.55 -16.94
CA SER A 162 -4.06 -0.59 -16.33
C SER A 162 -4.59 -2.02 -16.17
N THR A 163 -4.24 -2.93 -17.10
CA THR A 163 -4.65 -4.33 -17.08
C THR A 163 -3.96 -5.16 -15.98
N LYS A 164 -2.89 -4.63 -15.37
CA LYS A 164 -2.11 -5.30 -14.31
C LYS A 164 -2.42 -4.78 -12.90
N LYS A 165 -3.43 -3.90 -12.77
CA LYS A 165 -3.83 -3.28 -11.50
C LYS A 165 -4.09 -4.28 -10.38
N SER A 166 -4.80 -5.38 -10.65
CA SER A 166 -5.08 -6.40 -9.64
C SER A 166 -3.80 -7.09 -9.15
N THR A 167 -2.89 -7.48 -10.07
CA THR A 167 -1.61 -8.09 -9.70
C THR A 167 -0.72 -7.12 -8.93
N TYR A 168 -0.66 -5.86 -9.37
CA TYR A 168 0.06 -4.80 -8.67
C TYR A 168 -0.47 -4.59 -7.24
N HIS A 169 -1.79 -4.48 -7.08
CA HIS A 169 -2.39 -4.27 -5.76
C HIS A 169 -2.16 -5.47 -4.85
N LEU A 170 -2.30 -6.70 -5.38
CA LEU A 170 -1.99 -7.92 -4.64
C LEU A 170 -0.55 -7.92 -4.11
N ALA A 171 0.43 -7.49 -4.91
CA ALA A 171 1.82 -7.39 -4.46
C ALA A 171 1.97 -6.44 -3.26
N ASN A 172 1.27 -5.30 -3.24
CA ASN A 172 1.26 -4.37 -2.10
C ASN A 172 0.58 -4.98 -0.87
N VAL A 173 -0.58 -5.62 -1.06
CA VAL A 173 -1.36 -6.24 0.02
C VAL A 173 -0.57 -7.35 0.72
N VAL A 174 0.12 -8.20 -0.05
CA VAL A 174 0.92 -9.31 0.50
C VAL A 174 2.02 -8.81 1.44
N VAL A 175 2.75 -7.75 1.07
CA VAL A 175 3.90 -7.26 1.84
C VAL A 175 3.55 -6.23 2.92
N SER A 176 2.33 -5.67 2.88
CA SER A 176 1.89 -4.60 3.78
C SER A 176 0.80 -5.04 4.74
N ASN A 177 -0.28 -5.63 4.22
CA ASN A 177 -1.45 -6.00 5.02
C ASN A 177 -1.34 -7.44 5.55
N LEU A 178 -1.00 -8.40 4.68
CA LEU A 178 -0.97 -9.82 5.05
C LEU A 178 0.25 -10.19 5.92
N VAL A 179 1.25 -9.34 5.98
CA VAL A 179 2.36 -9.51 6.93
C VAL A 179 1.88 -9.37 8.38
N LEU A 180 0.85 -8.56 8.65
CA LEU A 180 0.35 -8.33 10.01
C LEU A 180 -0.17 -9.61 10.68
N PRO A 181 -1.11 -10.38 10.10
CA PRO A 181 -1.56 -11.63 10.70
C PRO A 181 -0.44 -12.67 10.79
N LEU A 182 0.53 -12.69 9.86
CA LEU A 182 1.70 -13.58 9.96
C LEU A 182 2.58 -13.25 11.18
N LEU A 183 2.80 -11.96 11.46
CA LEU A 183 3.57 -11.53 12.62
C LEU A 183 2.79 -11.74 13.93
N ASP A 184 1.48 -11.45 13.94
CA ASP A 184 0.59 -11.69 15.08
C ASP A 184 0.53 -13.18 15.43
N LEU A 185 0.51 -14.07 14.43
CA LEU A 185 0.62 -15.51 14.63
C LEU A 185 1.91 -15.89 15.38
N GLY A 186 3.06 -15.36 14.96
CA GLY A 186 4.33 -15.57 15.66
C GLY A 186 4.31 -15.09 17.12
N CYS A 187 3.69 -13.94 17.38
CA CYS A 187 3.48 -13.42 18.74
C CYS A 187 2.59 -14.34 19.58
N SER A 188 1.52 -14.91 19.00
CA SER A 188 0.56 -15.76 19.72
C SER A 188 1.20 -17.03 20.31
N TYR A 189 2.26 -17.56 19.69
CA TYR A 189 3.01 -18.69 20.24
C TYR A 189 3.85 -18.32 21.47
N LEU A 190 4.21 -17.05 21.67
CA LEU A 190 4.83 -16.59 22.93
C LEU A 190 3.80 -16.45 24.06
N GLU A 191 2.53 -16.25 23.74
CA GLU A 191 1.47 -16.25 24.76
C GLU A 191 1.30 -17.64 25.39
N GLU A 192 1.48 -18.71 24.61
CA GLU A 192 1.56 -20.10 25.13
C GLU A 192 2.76 -20.32 26.06
N CYS A 193 3.74 -19.41 26.03
CA CYS A 193 4.90 -19.38 26.92
C CYS A 193 4.68 -18.44 28.13
N ASN A 194 3.45 -18.00 28.39
CA ASN A 194 3.05 -17.05 29.44
C ASN A 194 3.70 -15.65 29.29
N ILE A 195 3.99 -15.24 28.05
CA ILE A 195 4.44 -13.88 27.74
C ILE A 195 3.23 -13.11 27.22
N ASP A 196 2.87 -11.99 27.86
CA ASP A 196 1.75 -11.18 27.38
C ASP A 196 2.01 -10.58 25.99
N LYS A 197 0.93 -10.25 25.29
CA LYS A 197 0.95 -9.76 23.91
C LYS A 197 1.88 -8.56 23.70
N GLU A 198 1.93 -7.62 24.65
CA GLU A 198 2.76 -6.43 24.52
C GLU A 198 4.25 -6.79 24.58
N ASN A 199 4.62 -7.66 25.53
CA ASN A 199 5.98 -8.16 25.66
C ASN A 199 6.38 -9.11 24.52
N ALA A 200 5.45 -9.91 23.99
CA ALA A 200 5.69 -10.75 22.82
C ALA A 200 6.09 -9.91 21.59
N ILE A 201 5.35 -8.82 21.33
CA ILE A 201 5.67 -7.88 20.25
C ILE A 201 7.05 -7.26 20.48
N LYS A 202 7.33 -6.76 21.69
CA LYS A 202 8.64 -6.15 22.02
C LYS A 202 9.79 -7.14 21.85
N ALA A 203 9.61 -8.40 22.26
CA ALA A 203 10.62 -9.44 22.17
C ALA A 203 10.90 -9.86 20.71
N LEU A 204 9.88 -9.93 19.86
CA LEU A 204 10.02 -10.35 18.46
C LEU A 204 10.39 -9.21 17.51
N PHE A 205 10.13 -7.94 17.87
CA PHE A 205 10.41 -6.80 16.99
C PHE A 205 11.87 -6.72 16.51
N PRO A 206 12.90 -6.97 17.35
CA PRO A 206 14.29 -7.02 16.87
C PRO A 206 14.53 -8.07 15.78
N LEU A 207 13.84 -9.23 15.84
CA LEU A 207 13.95 -10.27 14.81
C LEU A 207 13.28 -9.83 13.51
N ILE A 208 12.10 -9.19 13.60
CA ILE A 208 11.37 -8.64 12.45
C ILE A 208 12.21 -7.58 11.75
N GLN A 209 12.72 -6.62 12.51
CA GLN A 209 13.56 -5.53 11.99
C GLN A 209 14.85 -6.08 11.38
N GLY A 210 15.51 -7.03 12.04
CA GLY A 210 16.71 -7.69 11.53
C GLY A 210 16.49 -8.37 10.18
N ASN A 211 15.34 -9.03 9.98
CA ASN A 211 14.99 -9.64 8.70
C ASN A 211 14.77 -8.59 7.60
N ILE A 212 14.04 -7.51 7.88
CA ILE A 212 13.81 -6.42 6.91
C ILE A 212 15.13 -5.76 6.51
N ASP A 213 16.00 -5.47 7.48
CA ASP A 213 17.31 -4.90 7.21
C ASP A 213 18.23 -5.83 6.42
N ASN A 214 18.17 -7.13 6.67
CA ASN A 214 18.90 -8.13 5.90
C ASN A 214 18.42 -8.15 4.44
N ILE A 215 17.11 -8.17 4.20
CA ILE A 215 16.55 -8.15 2.85
C ILE A 215 17.02 -6.90 2.10
N ARG A 216 16.97 -5.74 2.76
CA ARG A 216 17.46 -4.47 2.19
C ARG A 216 18.95 -4.50 1.83
N LYS A 217 19.80 -5.13 2.65
CA LYS A 217 21.26 -5.13 2.47
C LYS A 217 21.76 -6.19 1.48
N LYS A 218 21.17 -7.39 1.47
CA LYS A 218 21.71 -8.57 0.76
C LYS A 218 20.68 -9.33 -0.08
N GLY A 219 19.43 -8.86 -0.15
CA GLY A 219 18.35 -9.49 -0.89
C GLY A 219 17.73 -10.71 -0.18
N PHE A 220 16.66 -11.26 -0.76
CA PHE A 220 15.88 -12.35 -0.15
C PHE A 220 16.70 -13.63 0.03
N VAL A 221 17.34 -14.14 -1.03
CA VAL A 221 18.10 -15.41 -1.00
C VAL A 221 19.17 -15.41 0.08
N ASN A 222 20.00 -14.36 0.16
CA ASN A 222 21.09 -14.31 1.14
C ASN A 222 20.60 -14.01 2.57
N SER A 223 19.34 -13.60 2.74
CA SER A 223 18.71 -13.35 4.04
C SER A 223 18.12 -14.59 4.68
N VAL A 224 17.91 -15.66 3.91
CA VAL A 224 17.43 -16.94 4.42
C VAL A 224 18.35 -17.46 5.52
N THR A 225 17.76 -17.81 6.66
CA THR A 225 18.42 -18.46 7.80
C THR A 225 17.49 -19.51 8.41
N GLY A 226 17.95 -20.21 9.45
CA GLY A 226 17.08 -21.05 10.29
C GLY A 226 17.06 -22.54 9.90
N PRO A 227 16.13 -23.32 10.44
CA PRO A 227 16.14 -24.78 10.33
C PRO A 227 15.92 -25.27 8.89
N ILE A 228 15.11 -24.57 8.09
CA ILE A 228 14.90 -24.91 6.67
C ILE A 228 16.21 -24.74 5.90
N GLU A 229 16.90 -23.60 6.05
CA GLU A 229 18.18 -23.36 5.37
C GLU A 229 19.21 -24.46 5.67
N ARG A 230 19.34 -24.82 6.95
CA ARG A 230 20.30 -25.82 7.43
C ARG A 230 19.88 -27.27 7.16
N CYS A 231 18.68 -27.50 6.62
CA CYS A 231 18.07 -28.83 6.45
C CYS A 231 17.90 -29.60 7.78
N ASP A 232 17.54 -28.90 8.85
CA ASP A 232 17.30 -29.47 10.18
C ASP A 232 15.88 -30.02 10.31
N LEU A 233 15.68 -31.24 9.82
CA LEU A 233 14.39 -31.94 9.90
C LEU A 233 13.93 -32.20 11.35
N GLY A 234 14.86 -32.32 12.30
CA GLY A 234 14.54 -32.55 13.71
C GLY A 234 13.76 -31.38 14.30
N THR A 235 14.23 -30.15 14.04
CA THR A 235 13.53 -28.93 14.45
C THR A 235 12.15 -28.80 13.80
N ILE A 236 12.02 -29.09 12.51
CA ILE A 236 10.72 -29.03 11.81
C ILE A 236 9.72 -30.03 12.42
N LYS A 237 10.17 -31.26 12.75
CA LYS A 237 9.33 -32.24 13.44
C LYS A 237 8.90 -31.76 14.82
N SER A 238 9.76 -31.07 15.57
CA SER A 238 9.41 -30.50 16.87
C SER A 238 8.38 -29.38 16.76
N HIS A 239 8.51 -28.49 15.76
CA HIS A 239 7.51 -27.44 15.51
C HIS A 239 6.13 -28.03 15.22
N VAL A 240 6.06 -29.06 14.36
CA VAL A 240 4.80 -29.72 13.98
C VAL A 240 4.07 -30.35 15.17
N LYS A 241 4.80 -30.73 16.23
CA LYS A 241 4.17 -31.29 17.46
C LYS A 241 3.46 -30.23 18.31
N VAL A 242 3.85 -28.96 18.19
CA VAL A 242 3.35 -27.86 19.05
C VAL A 242 2.53 -26.84 18.28
N ILE A 243 2.58 -26.87 16.96
CA ILE A 243 1.79 -25.97 16.11
C ILE A 243 0.30 -26.27 16.23
N LYS A 244 -0.53 -25.23 16.26
CA LYS A 244 -1.99 -25.38 16.25
C LYS A 244 -2.44 -25.91 14.89
N SER A 245 -3.49 -26.72 14.90
CA SER A 245 -4.00 -27.37 13.68
C SER A 245 -4.40 -26.36 12.58
N GLU A 246 -4.94 -25.21 12.98
CA GLU A 246 -5.33 -24.11 12.08
C GLU A 246 -4.13 -23.41 11.40
N ASP A 247 -2.95 -23.43 12.01
CA ASP A 247 -1.74 -22.78 11.48
C ASP A 247 -0.86 -23.71 10.64
N LEU A 248 -1.12 -25.02 10.72
CA LEU A 248 -0.28 -26.06 10.15
C LEU A 248 -0.09 -25.89 8.64
N GLU A 249 -1.16 -25.57 7.92
CA GLU A 249 -1.10 -25.37 6.49
C GLU A 249 -0.28 -24.14 6.11
N LEU A 250 -0.46 -23.03 6.83
CA LEU A 250 0.30 -21.81 6.61
C LEU A 250 1.80 -22.05 6.86
N TYR A 251 2.16 -22.69 7.97
CA TYR A 251 3.54 -23.06 8.29
C TYR A 251 4.15 -23.95 7.21
N ARG A 252 3.40 -24.93 6.70
CA ARG A 252 3.83 -25.80 5.61
C ARG A 252 4.14 -25.03 4.34
N LEU A 253 3.20 -24.17 3.91
CA LEU A 253 3.32 -23.38 2.68
C LEU A 253 4.51 -22.42 2.75
N LEU A 254 4.67 -21.72 3.87
CA LEU A 254 5.81 -20.81 4.08
C LEU A 254 7.14 -21.57 4.15
N SER A 255 7.17 -22.74 4.80
CA SER A 255 8.37 -23.59 4.86
C SER A 255 8.78 -24.10 3.48
N LYS A 256 7.82 -24.46 2.62
CA LYS A 256 8.08 -24.83 1.22
C LYS A 256 8.64 -23.65 0.42
N ASN A 257 8.04 -22.47 0.54
CA ASN A 257 8.53 -21.27 -0.15
C ASN A 257 9.94 -20.88 0.31
N LEU A 258 10.22 -21.00 1.62
CA LEU A 258 11.55 -20.77 2.17
C LEU A 258 12.57 -21.83 1.72
N LEU A 259 12.13 -23.07 1.52
CA LEU A 259 12.96 -24.15 1.00
C LEU A 259 13.44 -23.84 -0.43
N GLU A 260 12.58 -23.28 -1.29
CA GLU A 260 12.99 -22.87 -2.63
C GLU A 260 14.08 -21.79 -2.61
N LEU A 261 13.95 -20.79 -1.73
CA LEU A 261 15.01 -19.80 -1.53
C LEU A 261 16.29 -20.43 -0.96
N SER A 262 16.16 -21.45 -0.11
CA SER A 262 17.28 -22.16 0.50
C SER A 262 18.07 -22.99 -0.53
N LYS A 263 17.38 -23.64 -1.48
CA LYS A 263 18.00 -24.37 -2.60
C LYS A 263 18.81 -23.44 -3.49
N VAL A 264 18.29 -22.23 -3.78
CA VAL A 264 19.03 -21.21 -4.53
C VAL A 264 20.28 -20.76 -3.76
N LYS A 265 20.16 -20.55 -2.45
CA LYS A 265 21.30 -20.14 -1.60
C LYS A 265 22.37 -21.23 -1.49
N ASN A 266 21.96 -22.50 -1.39
CA ASN A 266 22.82 -23.64 -1.10
C ASN A 266 22.62 -24.76 -2.14
N PRO A 267 23.04 -24.58 -3.40
CA PRO A 267 22.74 -25.53 -4.48
C PRO A 267 23.34 -26.93 -4.28
N GLY A 268 24.37 -27.06 -3.45
CA GLY A 268 25.02 -28.35 -3.15
C GLY A 268 24.44 -29.12 -1.96
N ARG A 269 23.42 -28.60 -1.26
CA ARG A 269 22.83 -29.28 -0.10
C ARG A 269 21.69 -30.22 -0.53
N ASP A 270 21.71 -31.44 -0.03
CA ASP A 270 20.61 -32.39 -0.22
C ASP A 270 19.44 -32.08 0.72
N TYR A 271 18.32 -31.61 0.14
CA TYR A 271 17.09 -31.28 0.85
C TYR A 271 16.00 -32.36 0.72
N LYS A 272 16.26 -33.49 0.07
CA LYS A 272 15.23 -34.48 -0.33
C LYS A 272 14.32 -34.90 0.82
N LYS A 273 14.90 -35.28 1.97
CA LYS A 273 14.13 -35.72 3.15
C LYS A 273 13.23 -34.63 3.73
N LEU A 274 13.70 -33.38 3.71
CA LEU A 274 12.92 -32.24 4.20
C LEU A 274 11.77 -31.92 3.23
N GLU A 275 12.04 -31.96 1.93
CA GLU A 275 11.03 -31.76 0.90
C GLU A 275 9.92 -32.82 0.97
N GLU A 276 10.28 -34.11 1.06
CA GLU A 276 9.34 -35.22 1.23
C GLU A 276 8.47 -35.01 2.48
N TYR A 277 9.07 -34.61 3.61
CA TYR A 277 8.32 -34.36 4.85
C TYR A 277 7.33 -33.19 4.72
N LEU A 278 7.71 -32.11 4.03
CA LEU A 278 6.81 -30.97 3.80
C LEU A 278 5.71 -31.31 2.77
N GLN A 279 5.94 -32.25 1.86
CA GLN A 279 4.96 -32.70 0.86
C GLN A 279 3.93 -33.68 1.41
N GLY A 280 4.34 -34.61 2.28
CA GLY A 280 3.55 -35.77 2.70
C GLY A 280 2.29 -35.50 3.54
N GLY A 281 2.06 -34.27 3.98
CA GLY A 281 1.08 -34.00 5.05
C GLY A 281 1.64 -34.46 6.39
N PHE A 282 1.49 -33.65 7.42
CA PHE A 282 2.02 -33.98 8.74
C PHE A 282 1.15 -35.02 9.46
#